data_AF-A0A1B8CUP6-F1
#
_entry.id   AF-A0A1B8CUP6-F1
#
_cell.length_a   1.000
_cell.length_b   1.000
_cell.length_c   1.000
_cell.angle_alpha   90.00
_cell.angle_beta   90.00
_cell.angle_gamma   90.00
#
_symmetry.space_group_name_H-M   'P 1'
#
loop_
_entity.id
_entity.type
_entity.pdbx_description
1 polymer ?
#
loop_
_entity_poly.entity_id
_entity_poly.type
_entity_poly.pdbx_seq_one_letter_code
_entity_poly.pdbx_strand_id
1 'polypeptide(L)'
;MTGRGKGGAFGGAGGKSRFGGAGKGTAVPNSSGTRGVGARRYRRLARRGGVKRISAMIYDDTREAMKAHLQLILKDCIIFLEHANRKTVTVGDVLFALKRIGRPIYGFGNGYLQSDAPNRKKRKD
;
A
#
# COMPACT_ATOMS: atom_id res chain seq x y z
N MET A 1 14.39 -23.56 -48.86
CA MET A 1 14.02 -22.19 -48.48
C MET A 1 13.85 -22.14 -46.97
N THR A 2 14.52 -21.16 -46.36
CA THR A 2 14.81 -20.96 -44.94
C THR A 2 13.65 -20.39 -44.14
N GLY A 3 13.50 -20.78 -42.87
CA GLY A 3 12.58 -20.13 -41.93
C GLY A 3 12.50 -20.75 -40.53
N ARG A 4 13.62 -20.85 -39.81
CA ARG A 4 13.65 -21.29 -38.40
C ARG A 4 13.31 -20.11 -37.49
N GLY A 5 12.08 -20.09 -36.97
CA GLY A 5 11.58 -19.06 -36.07
C GLY A 5 12.43 -18.95 -34.79
N LYS A 6 12.69 -17.71 -34.37
CA LYS A 6 13.50 -17.36 -33.19
C LYS A 6 12.67 -17.58 -31.90
N GLY A 7 12.47 -18.84 -31.54
CA GLY A 7 11.89 -19.27 -30.26
C GLY A 7 12.78 -20.37 -29.69
N GLY A 8 13.77 -19.98 -28.88
CA GLY A 8 14.69 -20.91 -28.24
C GLY A 8 13.94 -21.77 -27.22
N ALA A 9 13.63 -23.00 -27.61
CA ALA A 9 13.21 -24.07 -26.73
C ALA A 9 14.40 -24.61 -25.92
N PHE A 10 14.04 -25.06 -24.73
CA PHE A 10 14.81 -25.62 -23.63
C PHE A 10 15.89 -26.68 -23.99
N GLY A 11 16.94 -26.69 -23.15
CA GLY A 11 17.94 -27.76 -22.99
C GLY A 11 19.37 -27.21 -23.12
N GLY A 12 20.24 -27.10 -22.12
CA GLY A 12 20.29 -27.68 -20.79
C GLY A 12 21.73 -28.20 -20.56
N ALA A 13 22.64 -27.32 -20.11
CA ALA A 13 23.94 -27.71 -19.53
C ALA A 13 24.56 -26.51 -18.78
N GLY A 14 24.23 -26.38 -17.49
CA GLY A 14 24.81 -25.41 -16.57
C GLY A 14 24.57 -25.89 -15.16
N GLY A 15 25.61 -26.42 -14.53
CA GLY A 15 25.55 -27.33 -13.38
C GLY A 15 24.91 -26.76 -12.11
N LYS A 16 24.47 -27.71 -11.28
CA LYS A 16 24.15 -27.54 -9.86
C LYS A 16 25.25 -26.72 -9.16
N SER A 17 24.90 -25.54 -8.65
CA SER A 17 25.52 -25.01 -7.44
C SER A 17 24.47 -24.94 -6.33
N ARG A 18 24.74 -25.74 -5.31
CA ARG A 18 24.24 -25.61 -3.95
C ARG A 18 24.70 -24.25 -3.44
N PHE A 19 23.82 -23.50 -2.77
CA PHE A 19 24.13 -22.29 -1.98
C PHE A 19 25.18 -21.34 -2.58
N GLY A 20 24.72 -20.26 -3.22
CA GLY A 20 25.58 -19.12 -3.54
C GLY A 20 25.32 -18.59 -4.94
N GLY A 21 24.48 -17.57 -5.03
CA GLY A 21 24.20 -16.88 -6.27
C GLY A 21 23.61 -15.52 -5.97
N ALA A 22 24.48 -14.61 -5.51
CA ALA A 22 24.32 -13.16 -5.43
C ALA A 22 22.88 -12.70 -5.27
N GLY A 23 22.48 -12.46 -4.01
CA GLY A 23 21.34 -11.60 -3.73
C GLY A 23 21.45 -10.38 -4.63
N LYS A 24 20.48 -10.23 -5.54
CA LYS A 24 20.29 -8.96 -6.24
C LYS A 24 19.82 -8.00 -5.18
N GLY A 25 20.84 -7.40 -4.56
CA GLY A 25 20.76 -6.52 -3.44
C GLY A 25 19.85 -5.36 -3.76
N THR A 26 19.32 -4.87 -2.65
CA THR A 26 18.74 -3.55 -2.49
C THR A 26 17.60 -3.25 -3.45
N ALA A 27 16.40 -3.56 -2.94
CA ALA A 27 15.25 -2.69 -3.16
C ALA A 27 15.77 -1.25 -3.24
N VAL A 28 15.74 -0.68 -4.45
CA VAL A 28 16.06 0.72 -4.67
C VAL A 28 15.23 1.48 -3.61
N PRO A 29 15.85 2.27 -2.72
CA PRO A 29 15.07 3.09 -1.81
C PRO A 29 14.34 4.10 -2.68
N ASN A 30 13.11 3.75 -3.04
CA ASN A 30 12.21 4.64 -3.73
C ASN A 30 11.92 5.76 -2.73
N SER A 31 12.59 6.91 -2.89
CA SER A 31 12.39 8.07 -2.01
C SER A 31 10.98 8.68 -2.12
N SER A 32 10.10 8.07 -2.93
CA SER A 32 8.66 8.24 -2.87
C SER A 32 7.97 6.91 -2.55
N GLY A 33 7.22 6.87 -1.44
CA GLY A 33 6.47 5.68 -1.01
C GLY A 33 5.50 5.14 -2.06
N THR A 34 5.07 5.95 -3.03
CA THR A 34 4.17 5.55 -4.13
C THR A 34 4.87 4.74 -5.24
N ARG A 35 6.16 4.98 -5.49
CA ARG A 35 6.96 4.20 -6.46
C ARG A 35 7.29 2.80 -5.92
N GLY A 36 7.23 2.60 -4.60
CA GLY A 36 7.29 1.29 -3.96
C GLY A 36 6.13 0.36 -4.32
N VAL A 37 5.00 0.90 -4.78
CA VAL A 37 3.90 0.10 -5.33
C VAL A 37 4.24 -0.22 -6.79
N GLY A 38 4.68 -1.46 -7.04
CA GLY A 38 5.07 -1.92 -8.37
C GLY A 38 3.88 -2.14 -9.33
N ALA A 39 4.16 -2.08 -10.64
CA ALA A 39 3.17 -2.21 -11.73
C ALA A 39 2.29 -3.48 -11.64
N ARG A 40 2.78 -4.56 -11.01
CA ARG A 40 1.99 -5.78 -10.75
C ARG A 40 0.78 -5.50 -9.87
N ARG A 41 0.90 -4.64 -8.85
CA ARG A 41 -0.18 -4.32 -7.90
C ARG A 41 -1.28 -3.50 -8.60
N TYR A 42 -0.89 -2.50 -9.39
CA TYR A 42 -1.82 -1.71 -10.19
C TYR A 42 -2.57 -2.56 -11.23
N ARG A 43 -1.86 -3.46 -11.93
CA ARG A 43 -2.53 -4.41 -12.84
C ARG A 43 -3.57 -5.25 -12.12
N ARG A 44 -3.25 -5.80 -10.94
CA ARG A 44 -4.22 -6.58 -10.13
C ARG A 44 -5.43 -5.75 -9.72
N LEU A 45 -5.24 -4.48 -9.38
CA LEU A 45 -6.34 -3.57 -9.06
C LEU A 45 -7.22 -3.30 -10.27
N ALA A 46 -6.63 -2.90 -11.39
CA ALA A 46 -7.34 -2.64 -12.64
C ALA A 46 -8.09 -3.88 -13.16
N ARG A 47 -7.50 -5.08 -13.04
CA ARG A 47 -8.19 -6.33 -13.38
C ARG A 47 -9.41 -6.60 -12.50
N ARG A 48 -9.32 -6.35 -11.19
CA ARG A 48 -10.48 -6.45 -10.28
C ARG A 48 -11.57 -5.44 -10.63
N GLY A 49 -11.20 -4.29 -11.18
CA GLY A 49 -12.12 -3.29 -11.74
C GLY A 49 -12.63 -3.60 -13.17
N GLY A 50 -12.35 -4.78 -13.74
CA GLY A 50 -12.83 -5.16 -15.08
C GLY A 50 -12.04 -4.60 -16.26
N VAL A 51 -10.87 -3.98 -16.03
CA VAL A 51 -10.09 -3.35 -17.10
C VAL A 51 -9.39 -4.41 -17.98
N LYS A 52 -9.67 -4.40 -19.30
CA LYS A 52 -9.15 -5.37 -20.28
C LYS A 52 -7.75 -5.02 -20.84
N ARG A 53 -7.45 -3.75 -21.09
CA ARG A 53 -6.13 -3.28 -21.57
C ARG A 53 -5.71 -2.05 -20.77
N ILE A 54 -4.42 -1.94 -20.47
CA ILE A 54 -3.86 -0.87 -19.63
C ILE A 54 -2.69 -0.25 -20.39
N SER A 55 -2.74 1.05 -20.61
CA SER A 55 -1.63 1.82 -21.20
C SER A 55 -0.50 2.03 -20.19
N ALA A 56 0.73 2.25 -20.68
CA ALA A 56 1.89 2.47 -19.82
C ALA A 56 1.81 3.77 -19.01
N MET A 57 1.22 4.83 -19.58
CA MET A 57 1.13 6.15 -18.93
C MET A 57 0.26 6.13 -17.66
N ILE A 58 -0.70 5.22 -17.58
CA ILE A 58 -1.65 5.11 -16.46
C ILE A 58 -0.95 4.80 -15.13
N TYR A 59 0.25 4.19 -15.14
CA TYR A 59 0.91 3.83 -13.88
C TYR A 59 1.30 5.05 -13.04
N ASP A 60 1.70 6.14 -13.68
CA ASP A 60 2.11 7.34 -12.96
C ASP A 60 0.89 8.16 -12.53
N ASP A 61 -0.12 8.30 -13.38
CA ASP A 61 -1.40 8.93 -13.01
C ASP A 61 -2.07 8.22 -11.83
N THR A 62 -2.04 6.88 -11.82
CA THR A 62 -2.63 6.10 -10.71
C THR A 62 -1.87 6.32 -9.40
N ARG A 63 -0.55 6.56 -9.45
CA ARG A 63 0.27 6.86 -8.27
C ARG A 63 -0.09 8.22 -7.69
N GLU A 64 -0.29 9.21 -8.56
CA GLU A 64 -0.69 10.55 -8.15
C GLU A 64 -2.09 10.55 -7.54
N ALA A 65 -3.06 9.90 -8.21
CA ALA A 65 -4.42 9.76 -7.70
C ALA A 65 -4.47 9.06 -6.32
N MET A 66 -3.66 8.01 -6.12
CA MET A 66 -3.54 7.33 -4.84
C MET A 66 -2.97 8.25 -3.75
N LYS A 67 -1.94 9.05 -4.08
CA LYS A 67 -1.36 10.02 -3.14
C LYS A 67 -2.37 11.10 -2.75
N ALA A 68 -3.05 11.69 -3.73
CA ALA A 68 -4.06 12.72 -3.51
C ALA A 68 -5.21 12.20 -2.62
N HIS A 69 -5.66 10.96 -2.86
CA HIS A 69 -6.71 10.34 -2.05
C HIS A 69 -6.28 10.13 -0.59
N LEU A 70 -5.06 9.65 -0.35
CA LEU A 70 -4.53 9.49 1.01
C LEU A 70 -4.32 10.83 1.70
N GLN A 71 -3.85 11.86 0.98
CA GLN A 71 -3.70 13.21 1.52
C GLN A 71 -5.04 13.79 1.98
N LEU A 72 -6.13 13.54 1.25
CA LEU A 72 -7.48 13.97 1.66
C LEU A 72 -7.88 13.32 3.00
N ILE A 73 -7.73 12.01 3.13
CA ILE A 73 -8.12 11.28 4.35
C ILE A 73 -7.24 11.69 5.54
N LEU A 74 -5.93 11.83 5.34
CA LEU A 74 -4.99 12.15 6.41
C LEU A 74 -5.17 13.57 6.95
N LYS A 75 -5.55 14.55 6.12
CA LYS A 75 -5.88 15.91 6.57
C LYS A 75 -7.00 15.88 7.61
N ASP A 76 -8.04 15.10 7.36
CA ASP A 76 -9.16 14.95 8.31
C ASP A 76 -8.74 14.19 9.57
N CYS A 77 -7.93 13.14 9.43
CA CYS A 77 -7.44 12.38 10.57
C CYS A 77 -6.62 13.25 11.52
N ILE A 78 -5.82 14.19 10.99
CA ILE A 78 -5.03 15.13 11.79
C ILE A 78 -5.95 16.07 12.59
N ILE A 79 -7.04 16.55 12.00
CA ILE A 79 -8.02 17.40 12.71
C ILE A 79 -8.60 16.68 13.93
N PHE A 80 -8.99 15.40 13.78
CA PHE A 80 -9.51 14.61 14.91
C PHE A 80 -8.44 14.32 15.97
N LEU A 81 -7.20 14.09 15.54
CA LEU A 81 -6.07 13.84 16.41
C LEU A 81 -5.70 15.09 17.24
N GLU A 82 -5.67 16.27 16.61
CA GLU A 82 -5.43 17.55 17.27
C GLU A 82 -6.54 17.87 18.27
N HIS A 83 -7.80 17.64 17.88
CA HIS A 83 -8.94 17.81 18.79
C HIS A 83 -8.85 16.92 20.04
N ALA A 84 -8.31 15.71 19.91
CA ALA A 84 -8.13 14.77 21.00
C ALA A 84 -6.81 14.95 21.78
N ASN A 85 -5.96 15.92 21.42
CA ASN A 85 -4.61 16.12 22.00
C ASN A 85 -3.73 14.85 22.00
N ARG A 86 -3.91 13.97 21.01
CA ARG A 86 -3.11 12.74 20.85
C ARG A 86 -2.01 12.98 19.82
N LYS A 87 -0.93 12.19 19.88
CA LYS A 87 0.13 12.18 18.85
C LYS A 87 0.04 10.97 17.92
N THR A 88 -0.89 10.05 18.20
CA THR A 88 -1.04 8.78 17.50
C THR A 88 -2.42 8.73 16.84
N VAL A 89 -2.43 8.51 15.52
CA VAL A 89 -3.66 8.30 14.74
C VAL A 89 -4.24 6.95 15.13
N THR A 90 -5.50 6.95 15.54
CA THR A 90 -6.26 5.74 15.90
C THR A 90 -7.16 5.31 14.75
N VAL A 91 -7.70 4.09 14.85
CA VAL A 91 -8.69 3.59 13.90
C VAL A 91 -9.98 4.42 13.94
N GLY A 92 -10.34 4.97 15.10
CA GLY A 92 -11.49 5.87 15.24
C GLY A 92 -11.35 7.13 14.37
N ASP A 93 -10.18 7.77 14.38
CA ASP A 93 -9.91 8.97 13.58
C ASP A 93 -10.12 8.71 12.07
N VAL A 94 -9.65 7.55 11.60
CA VAL A 94 -9.81 7.13 10.19
C VAL A 94 -11.28 6.80 9.86
N LEU A 95 -11.99 6.13 10.77
CA LEU A 95 -13.42 5.82 10.58
C LEU A 95 -14.26 7.09 10.48
N PHE A 96 -13.98 8.09 11.31
CA PHE A 96 -14.69 9.37 11.26
C PHE A 96 -14.35 10.16 10.00
N ALA A 97 -13.09 10.21 9.59
CA ALA A 97 -12.67 10.84 8.33
C ALA A 97 -13.38 10.21 7.12
N LEU A 98 -13.42 8.88 7.06
CA LEU A 98 -14.08 8.15 5.97
C LEU A 98 -15.60 8.31 5.97
N LYS A 99 -16.22 8.37 7.15
CA LYS A 99 -17.66 8.67 7.30
C LYS A 99 -17.98 10.07 6.77
N ARG A 100 -17.13 11.05 7.04
CA ARG A 100 -17.27 12.43 6.55
C ARG A 100 -17.20 12.53 5.02
N ILE A 101 -16.34 11.74 4.39
CA ILE A 101 -16.19 11.66 2.92
C ILE A 101 -17.35 10.87 2.27
N GLY A 102 -18.20 10.20 3.05
CA GLY A 102 -19.29 9.37 2.54
C GLY A 102 -18.84 7.98 2.07
N ARG A 103 -17.67 7.50 2.51
CA ARG A 103 -17.13 6.17 2.17
C ARG A 103 -16.77 5.39 3.45
N PRO A 104 -17.75 5.07 4.31
CA PRO A 104 -17.50 4.36 5.55
C PRO A 104 -16.95 2.95 5.28
N ILE A 105 -16.02 2.50 6.12
CA ILE A 105 -15.47 1.14 6.08
C ILE A 105 -15.94 0.38 7.32
N TYR A 106 -16.42 -0.84 7.10
CA TYR A 106 -16.94 -1.72 8.16
C TYR A 106 -15.90 -2.75 8.60
N GLY A 107 -16.12 -3.36 9.78
CA GLY A 107 -15.25 -4.41 10.32
C GLY A 107 -14.10 -3.92 11.19
N PHE A 108 -14.04 -2.62 11.50
CA PHE A 108 -12.97 -1.98 12.27
C PHE A 108 -13.45 -1.39 13.63
N GLY A 109 -14.69 -1.65 14.04
CA GLY A 109 -15.29 -1.05 15.25
C GLY A 109 -15.01 -1.79 16.58
N ASN A 110 -14.56 -3.04 16.55
CA ASN A 110 -14.62 -3.93 17.71
C ASN A 110 -13.36 -3.95 18.61
N GLY A 111 -12.69 -2.81 18.85
CA GLY A 111 -11.55 -2.84 19.78
C GLY A 111 -10.86 -1.53 20.13
N TYR A 112 -11.19 -0.42 19.47
CA TYR A 112 -10.46 0.84 19.63
C TYR A 112 -11.15 1.88 20.50
N LEU A 113 -12.41 1.65 20.89
CA LEU A 113 -13.08 2.45 21.93
C LEU A 113 -12.55 2.13 23.35
N GLN A 114 -11.62 1.19 23.50
CA GLN A 114 -11.12 0.70 24.80
C GLN A 114 -9.70 1.19 25.15
N SER A 115 -8.91 1.71 24.19
CA SER A 115 -7.51 2.10 24.45
C SER A 115 -7.31 3.55 24.90
N ASP A 116 -8.39 4.36 24.91
CA ASP A 116 -8.36 5.77 25.32
C ASP A 116 -8.49 5.94 26.84
N ALA A 117 -8.48 4.87 27.64
CA ALA A 117 -8.28 5.00 29.07
C ALA A 117 -6.83 5.49 29.29
N PRO A 118 -6.60 6.73 29.77
CA PRO A 118 -5.27 7.13 30.18
C PRO A 118 -4.81 6.11 31.21
N ASN A 119 -3.57 5.64 31.08
CA ASN A 119 -2.91 4.81 32.08
C ASN A 119 -2.94 5.57 33.42
N ARG A 120 -4.00 5.37 34.21
CA ARG A 120 -4.12 5.77 35.62
C ARG A 120 -3.13 4.89 36.38
N LYS A 121 -1.83 5.15 36.21
CA LYS A 121 -0.85 4.85 37.25
C LYS A 121 -1.40 5.55 38.50
N LYS A 122 -1.87 4.75 39.44
CA LYS A 122 -2.42 5.16 40.73
C LYS A 122 -1.58 6.32 41.27
N ARG A 123 -2.15 7.53 41.29
CA ARG A 123 -1.72 8.51 42.28
C ARG A 123 -2.11 7.89 43.62
N LYS A 124 -1.12 7.31 44.30
CA LYS A 124 -1.20 7.06 45.74
C LYS A 124 -1.04 8.45 46.36
N ASP A 125 -2.11 8.92 46.97
CA ASP A 125 -2.01 9.88 48.07
C ASP A 125 -1.26 9.21 49.24
#